data_AF-A0A2T4LVA2-F1
#
_entry.id   AF-A0A2T4LVA2-F1
#
_cell.length_a   1.000
_cell.length_b   1.000
_cell.length_c   1.000
_cell.angle_alpha   90.00
_cell.angle_beta   90.00
_cell.angle_gamma   90.00
#
_symmetry.space_group_name_H-M   'P 1'
#
loop_
_entity.id
_entity.type
_entity.pdbx_description
1 polymer ?
#
loop_
_entity_poly.entity_id
_entity_poly.type
_entity_poly.pdbx_seq_one_letter_code
_entity_poly.pdbx_strand_id
1 'polypeptide(L)'
;MSTLIFLLILAVIIIIYLLVKQSFAKDFKAQKHKRYREKRVIDFIQSAYKIDNIEAIHRKHNHLELIYNRKTIDVKSEQVIFVDEADQEDVETNFSLAEDDEREDLFDKILENTYFYMTKERFDHLMIQSKA
;
A
#
# COMPACT_ATOMS: atom_id res chain seq x y z
N MET A 1 60.22 7.95 -4.72
CA MET A 1 59.20 8.06 -5.80
C MET A 1 58.20 6.92 -5.76
N SER A 2 58.61 5.64 -5.83
CA SER A 2 57.69 4.47 -5.80
C SER A 2 56.81 4.37 -4.54
N THR A 3 57.37 4.61 -3.35
CA THR A 3 56.62 4.57 -2.08
C THR A 3 55.59 5.68 -1.93
N LEU A 4 55.89 6.88 -2.44
CA LEU A 4 54.95 8.00 -2.49
C LEU A 4 53.79 7.71 -3.44
N ILE A 5 54.07 7.13 -4.61
CA ILE A 5 53.04 6.73 -5.58
C ILE A 5 52.15 5.63 -4.98
N PHE A 6 52.72 4.66 -4.28
CA PHE A 6 51.98 3.61 -3.59
C PHE A 6 51.02 4.16 -2.51
N LEU A 7 51.49 5.09 -1.68
CA LEU A 7 50.64 5.76 -0.67
C LEU A 7 49.51 6.58 -1.33
N LEU A 8 49.78 7.22 -2.46
CA LEU A 8 48.80 8.01 -3.20
C LEU A 8 47.70 7.11 -3.78
N ILE A 9 48.07 5.95 -4.36
CA ILE A 9 47.12 4.94 -4.84
C ILE A 9 46.27 4.39 -3.69
N LEU A 10 46.89 4.08 -2.54
CA LEU A 10 46.18 3.60 -1.36
C LEU A 10 45.14 4.63 -0.88
N ALA A 11 45.51 5.91 -0.85
CA ALA A 11 44.61 7.00 -0.48
C ALA A 11 43.42 7.12 -1.44
N VAL A 12 43.65 6.99 -2.75
CA VAL A 12 42.57 7.02 -3.76
C VAL A 12 41.59 5.84 -3.56
N ILE A 13 42.10 4.64 -3.30
CA ILE A 13 41.26 3.46 -3.02
C ILE A 13 40.38 3.68 -1.78
N ILE A 14 40.95 4.25 -0.71
CA ILE A 14 40.21 4.56 0.52
C ILE A 14 39.13 5.61 0.26
N ILE A 15 39.42 6.64 -0.52
CA ILE A 15 38.44 7.68 -0.88
C ILE A 15 37.29 7.08 -1.69
N ILE A 16 37.59 6.25 -2.70
CA ILE A 16 36.56 5.56 -3.49
C ILE A 16 35.70 4.68 -2.59
N TYR A 17 36.31 3.90 -1.70
CA TYR A 17 35.59 3.06 -0.75
C TYR A 17 34.64 3.87 0.15
N LEU A 18 35.08 5.02 0.67
CA LEU A 18 34.27 5.89 1.49
C LEU A 18 33.10 6.51 0.72
N LEU A 19 33.30 6.96 -0.51
CA LEU A 19 32.25 7.52 -1.36
C LEU A 19 31.17 6.48 -1.66
N VAL A 20 31.58 5.26 -2.04
CA VAL A 20 30.65 4.15 -2.29
C VAL A 20 29.85 3.83 -1.03
N LYS A 21 30.52 3.67 0.12
CA LYS A 21 29.86 3.39 1.41
C LYS A 21 28.86 4.50 1.80
N GLN A 22 29.20 5.76 1.55
CA GLN A 22 28.33 6.89 1.85
C GLN A 22 27.12 6.97 0.91
N SER A 23 27.27 6.65 -0.38
CA SER A 23 26.16 6.54 -1.33
C SER A 23 25.18 5.46 -0.89
N PHE A 24 25.67 4.24 -0.65
CA PHE A 24 24.84 3.14 -0.17
C PHE A 24 24.11 3.52 1.14
N ALA A 25 24.80 4.12 2.11
CA ALA A 25 24.18 4.51 3.38
C ALA A 25 23.06 5.57 3.22
N LYS A 26 23.15 6.47 2.23
CA LYS A 26 22.10 7.45 1.91
C LYS A 26 20.90 6.77 1.27
N ASP A 27 21.13 5.90 0.29
CA ASP A 27 20.07 5.17 -0.42
C ASP A 27 19.27 4.28 0.53
N PHE A 28 19.97 3.58 1.44
CA PHE A 28 19.32 2.77 2.48
C PHE A 28 18.46 3.60 3.44
N LYS A 29 18.90 4.80 3.85
CA LYS A 29 18.12 5.67 4.75
C LYS A 29 16.88 6.23 4.06
N ALA A 30 17.01 6.65 2.80
CA ALA A 30 15.90 7.16 1.99
C ALA A 30 14.84 6.08 1.76
N GLN A 31 15.27 4.87 1.32
CA GLN A 31 14.37 3.74 1.14
C GLN A 31 13.69 3.31 2.45
N LYS A 32 14.41 3.33 3.58
CA LYS A 32 13.83 3.00 4.90
C LYS A 32 12.73 3.97 5.31
N HIS A 33 12.91 5.28 5.08
CA HIS A 33 11.87 6.27 5.35
C HIS A 33 10.65 6.09 4.45
N LYS A 34 10.86 5.81 3.17
CA LYS A 34 9.79 5.54 2.20
C LYS A 34 8.94 4.32 2.61
N ARG A 35 9.60 3.19 2.88
CA ARG A 35 8.93 1.96 3.34
C ARG A 35 8.16 2.13 4.64
N TYR A 36 8.69 2.93 5.59
CA TYR A 36 7.99 3.19 6.84
C TYR A 36 6.72 4.03 6.65
N ARG A 37 6.75 4.99 5.72
CA ARG A 37 5.57 5.78 5.35
C ARG A 37 4.54 4.93 4.62
N GLU A 38 4.96 4.13 3.64
CA GLU A 38 4.09 3.17 2.93
C GLU A 38 3.38 2.26 3.93
N LYS A 39 4.16 1.59 4.79
CA LYS A 39 3.61 0.68 5.80
C LYS A 39 2.61 1.37 6.72
N ARG A 40 2.88 2.60 7.19
CA ARG A 40 1.94 3.32 8.04
C ARG A 40 0.60 3.59 7.35
N VAL A 41 0.61 3.92 6.06
CA VAL A 41 -0.63 4.20 5.33
C VAL A 41 -1.39 2.91 5.03
N ILE A 42 -0.67 1.84 4.65
CA ILE A 42 -1.26 0.49 4.48
C ILE A 42 -1.89 0.02 5.81
N ASP A 43 -1.14 0.09 6.92
CA ASP A 43 -1.63 -0.28 8.25
C ASP A 43 -2.85 0.57 8.65
N PHE A 44 -2.89 1.85 8.28
CA PHE A 44 -4.05 2.71 8.52
C PHE A 44 -5.29 2.24 7.74
N ILE A 45 -5.12 1.89 6.47
CA ILE A 45 -6.22 1.41 5.63
C ILE A 45 -6.69 0.03 6.11
N GLN A 46 -5.78 -0.91 6.36
CA GLN A 46 -6.12 -2.23 6.87
C GLN A 46 -6.77 -2.21 8.27
N SER A 47 -6.39 -1.25 9.12
CA SER A 47 -7.03 -1.10 10.43
C SER A 47 -8.39 -0.41 10.36
N ALA A 48 -8.57 0.55 9.44
CA ALA A 48 -9.81 1.29 9.28
C ALA A 48 -10.88 0.53 8.47
N TYR A 49 -10.46 -0.23 7.45
CA TYR A 49 -11.34 -0.87 6.48
C TYR A 49 -11.12 -2.38 6.49
N LYS A 50 -11.76 -3.07 7.43
CA LYS A 50 -11.80 -4.54 7.50
C LYS A 50 -13.12 -5.05 6.96
N ILE A 51 -13.12 -6.22 6.31
CA ILE A 51 -14.34 -6.87 5.83
C ILE A 51 -15.39 -7.02 6.94
N ASP A 52 -14.96 -7.37 8.16
CA ASP A 52 -15.84 -7.52 9.32
C ASP A 52 -16.56 -6.23 9.75
N ASN A 53 -16.01 -5.06 9.39
CA ASN A 53 -16.55 -3.76 9.78
C ASN A 53 -17.49 -3.15 8.71
N ILE A 54 -17.73 -3.86 7.60
CA ILE A 54 -18.68 -3.42 6.59
C ILE A 54 -20.09 -3.60 7.15
N GLU A 55 -20.82 -2.50 7.28
CA GLU A 55 -22.19 -2.51 7.79
C GLU A 55 -23.19 -2.82 6.67
N ALA A 56 -22.90 -2.34 5.47
CA ALA A 56 -23.75 -2.50 4.32
C ALA A 56 -22.99 -2.31 3.00
N ILE A 57 -23.51 -2.91 1.94
CA ILE A 57 -23.04 -2.73 0.58
C ILE A 57 -24.20 -2.19 -0.26
N HIS A 58 -23.93 -1.14 -1.04
CA HIS A 58 -24.89 -0.62 -2.00
C HIS A 58 -24.33 -0.69 -3.42
N ARG A 59 -25.15 -1.23 -4.34
CA ARG A 59 -24.76 -1.39 -5.74
C ARG A 59 -25.11 -0.16 -6.56
N LYS A 60 -24.10 0.47 -7.15
CA LYS A 60 -24.24 1.40 -8.26
C LYS A 60 -23.73 0.73 -9.54
N HIS A 61 -24.14 1.21 -10.72
CA HIS A 61 -23.92 0.55 -12.01
C HIS A 61 -22.60 -0.24 -12.15
N ASN A 62 -21.46 0.45 -12.05
CA ASN A 62 -20.11 -0.15 -12.14
C ASN A 62 -19.34 -0.13 -10.80
N HIS A 63 -19.99 0.34 -9.74
CA HIS A 63 -19.37 0.75 -8.49
C HIS A 63 -20.11 0.15 -7.30
N LEU A 64 -19.37 -0.16 -6.24
CA LEU A 64 -19.90 -0.65 -4.99
C LEU A 64 -19.57 0.38 -3.90
N GLU A 65 -20.60 0.80 -3.19
CA GLU A 65 -20.44 1.62 -2.01
C GLU A 65 -20.36 0.68 -0.80
N LEU A 66 -19.16 0.57 -0.22
CA LEU A 66 -18.95 -0.16 1.02
C LEU A 66 -19.15 0.84 2.17
N ILE A 67 -20.21 0.63 2.94
CA ILE A 67 -20.62 1.50 4.04
C ILE A 67 -19.97 0.97 5.31
N TYR A 68 -19.11 1.79 5.92
CA TYR A 68 -18.57 1.57 7.26
C TYR A 68 -19.15 2.63 8.20
N ASN A 69 -19.17 2.32 9.50
CA ASN A 69 -19.64 3.21 10.56
C ASN A 69 -19.14 4.67 10.44
N ARG A 70 -17.86 4.84 10.07
CA ARG A 70 -17.22 6.17 10.01
C ARG A 70 -17.19 6.81 8.63
N LYS A 71 -17.25 6.03 7.56
CA LYS A 71 -17.06 6.51 6.19
C LYS A 71 -17.58 5.50 5.17
N THR A 72 -18.16 6.00 4.08
CA THR A 72 -18.46 5.20 2.90
C THR A 72 -17.29 5.30 1.92
N ILE A 73 -16.86 4.16 1.38
CA ILE A 73 -15.87 4.10 0.30
C ILE A 73 -16.57 3.62 -0.98
N ASP A 74 -16.25 4.28 -2.09
CA ASP A 74 -16.69 3.88 -3.42
C ASP A 74 -15.55 3.10 -4.07
N VAL A 75 -15.83 1.85 -4.45
CA VAL A 75 -14.86 0.95 -5.08
C VAL A 75 -15.44 0.39 -6.37
N LYS A 76 -14.58 0.03 -7.31
CA LYS A 76 -15.03 -0.65 -8.53
C LYS A 76 -15.51 -2.05 -8.18
N SER A 77 -16.50 -2.55 -8.93
CA SER A 77 -17.00 -3.92 -8.71
C SER A 77 -15.91 -4.99 -8.86
N GLU A 78 -14.91 -4.74 -9.70
CA GLU A 78 -13.75 -5.62 -9.93
C GLU A 78 -12.81 -5.74 -8.73
N GLN A 79 -12.86 -4.78 -7.80
CA GLN A 79 -12.03 -4.79 -6.58
C GLN A 79 -12.60 -5.70 -5.49
N VAL A 80 -13.84 -6.16 -5.64
CA VAL A 80 -14.47 -7.13 -4.73
C VAL A 80 -14.31 -8.53 -5.33
N ILE A 81 -13.50 -9.36 -4.68
CA ILE A 81 -13.17 -10.71 -5.14
C ILE A 81 -13.88 -11.71 -4.24
N PHE A 82 -14.61 -12.65 -4.85
CA PHE A 82 -15.31 -13.67 -4.09
C PHE A 82 -14.37 -14.83 -3.74
N VAL A 83 -14.31 -15.15 -2.45
CA VAL A 83 -13.60 -16.32 -1.91
C VAL A 83 -14.58 -17.39 -1.45
N ASP A 84 -14.10 -18.63 -1.35
CA ASP A 84 -14.93 -19.79 -1.04
C ASP A 84 -15.18 -19.93 0.47
N GLU A 85 -14.17 -19.61 1.29
CA GLU A 85 -14.20 -19.82 2.73
C GLU A 85 -14.07 -18.50 3.52
N ALA A 86 -14.69 -18.44 4.69
CA ALA A 86 -14.74 -17.22 5.51
C ALA A 86 -13.37 -16.84 6.13
N ASP A 87 -12.45 -17.79 6.27
CA ASP A 87 -11.09 -17.55 6.74
C ASP A 87 -10.17 -16.95 5.67
N GLN A 88 -10.63 -16.91 4.41
CA GLN A 88 -9.97 -16.27 3.28
C GLN A 88 -10.42 -14.82 3.08
N GLU A 89 -11.38 -14.33 3.88
CA GLU A 89 -11.84 -12.94 3.80
C GLU A 89 -10.76 -11.98 4.31
N ASP A 90 -10.32 -11.04 3.48
CA ASP A 90 -9.28 -10.09 3.83
C ASP A 90 -9.35 -8.82 2.98
N VAL A 91 -8.59 -7.79 3.38
CA VAL A 91 -8.36 -6.58 2.61
C VAL A 91 -6.88 -6.47 2.28
N GLU A 92 -6.58 -6.64 1.00
CA GLU A 92 -5.21 -6.59 0.49
C GLU A 92 -4.99 -5.31 -0.28
N THR A 93 -3.92 -4.59 0.06
CA THR A 93 -3.53 -3.36 -0.62
C THR A 93 -2.20 -3.57 -1.33
N ASN A 94 -2.23 -3.59 -2.65
CA ASN A 94 -1.06 -3.75 -3.49
C ASN A 94 -0.57 -2.39 -4.02
N PHE A 95 -0.03 -1.57 -3.12
CA PHE A 95 0.42 -0.21 -3.43
C PHE A 95 1.92 -0.01 -3.18
N SER A 96 2.58 0.67 -4.11
CA SER A 96 3.97 1.14 -3.99
C SER A 96 3.99 2.65 -4.26
N LEU A 97 4.63 3.42 -3.38
CA LEU A 97 4.73 4.87 -3.53
C LEU A 97 5.70 5.19 -4.68
N ALA A 98 5.29 6.00 -5.65
CA ALA A 98 6.24 6.63 -6.59
C ALA A 98 6.96 7.82 -5.90
N GLU A 99 8.07 8.31 -6.46
CA GLU A 99 8.75 9.49 -5.87
C GLU A 99 7.97 10.80 -6.07
N ASP A 100 7.11 10.76 -7.08
CA ASP A 100 6.32 11.82 -7.69
C ASP A 100 4.84 11.79 -7.26
N ASP A 101 4.47 10.88 -6.33
CA ASP A 101 3.13 10.85 -5.77
C ASP A 101 2.88 12.02 -4.81
N GLU A 102 1.95 12.89 -5.18
CA GLU A 102 1.44 13.95 -4.31
C GLU A 102 0.63 13.37 -3.15
N ARG A 103 0.74 14.01 -1.97
CA ARG A 103 0.13 13.52 -0.73
C ARG A 103 -1.40 13.46 -0.80
N GLU A 104 -2.00 14.37 -1.55
CA GLU A 104 -3.46 14.51 -1.66
C GLU A 104 -4.08 13.32 -2.42
N ASP A 105 -3.38 12.78 -3.41
CA ASP A 105 -3.85 11.65 -4.23
C ASP A 105 -3.54 10.27 -3.64
N LEU A 106 -2.75 10.21 -2.56
CA LEU A 106 -2.32 8.93 -1.98
C LEU A 106 -3.49 8.08 -1.51
N PHE A 107 -4.53 8.69 -0.95
CA PHE A 107 -5.68 7.91 -0.47
C PHE A 107 -6.41 7.23 -1.64
N ASP A 108 -6.69 7.98 -2.70
CA ASP A 108 -7.42 7.48 -3.87
C ASP A 108 -6.60 6.44 -4.61
N LYS A 109 -5.30 6.68 -4.84
CA LYS A 109 -4.39 5.71 -5.45
C LYS A 109 -4.30 4.41 -4.65
N ILE A 110 -4.27 4.50 -3.33
CA ILE A 110 -4.23 3.29 -2.51
C ILE A 110 -5.56 2.57 -2.54
N LEU A 111 -6.68 3.29 -2.49
CA LEU A 111 -8.01 2.70 -2.58
C LEU A 111 -8.20 1.96 -3.91
N GLU A 112 -7.75 2.54 -5.03
CA GLU A 112 -7.77 1.91 -6.36
C GLU A 112 -6.94 0.62 -6.43
N ASN A 113 -5.91 0.49 -5.61
CA ASN A 113 -5.04 -0.68 -5.52
C ASN A 113 -5.37 -1.58 -4.33
N THR A 114 -6.53 -1.39 -3.71
CA THR A 114 -7.02 -2.23 -2.61
C THR A 114 -8.10 -3.18 -3.11
N TYR A 115 -7.96 -4.46 -2.77
CA TYR A 115 -8.89 -5.54 -3.10
C TYR A 115 -9.55 -6.06 -1.82
N PHE A 116 -10.85 -6.33 -1.93
CA PHE A 116 -11.70 -6.78 -0.85
C PHE A 116 -12.12 -8.21 -1.15
N TYR A 117 -11.48 -9.16 -0.47
CA TYR A 117 -11.81 -10.57 -0.57
C TYR A 117 -12.92 -10.88 0.42
N MET A 118 -14.07 -11.34 -0.07
CA MET A 118 -15.20 -11.69 0.79
C MET A 118 -15.99 -12.86 0.24
N THR A 119 -16.62 -13.63 1.12
CA THR A 119 -17.53 -14.69 0.69
C THR A 119 -18.75 -14.10 0.02
N LYS A 120 -19.29 -14.83 -0.96
CA LYS A 120 -20.54 -14.43 -1.62
C LYS A 120 -21.71 -14.35 -0.63
N GLU A 121 -21.76 -15.24 0.35
CA GLU A 121 -22.78 -15.24 1.40
C GLU A 121 -22.77 -13.93 2.19
N ARG A 122 -21.59 -13.48 2.66
CA ARG A 122 -21.47 -12.20 3.37
C ARG A 122 -21.87 -11.04 2.48
N PHE A 123 -21.42 -11.02 1.23
CA PHE A 123 -21.79 -9.97 0.28
C PHE A 123 -23.31 -9.87 0.11
N ASP A 124 -23.97 -10.99 -0.16
CA ASP A 124 -25.42 -11.04 -0.36
C ASP A 124 -26.19 -10.64 0.92
N HIS A 125 -25.65 -10.96 2.11
CA HIS A 125 -26.22 -10.56 3.39
C HIS A 125 -26.11 -9.06 3.68
N LEU A 126 -24.96 -8.46 3.37
CA LEU A 126 -24.69 -7.04 3.59
C LEU A 126 -25.27 -6.16 2.47
N MET A 127 -25.61 -6.74 1.32
CA MET A 127 -26.20 -6.00 0.22
C MET A 127 -27.56 -5.46 0.63
N ILE A 128 -27.65 -4.14 0.76
CA ILE A 128 -28.95 -3.49 0.90
C ILE A 128 -29.60 -3.60 -0.47
N GLN A 129 -30.59 -4.49 -0.59
CA GLN A 129 -31.51 -4.43 -1.71
C GLN A 129 -32.11 -3.04 -1.70
N SER A 130 -31.75 -2.22 -2.70
CA SER A 130 -32.41 -0.96 -3.00
C SER A 130 -33.89 -1.15 -2.71
N LYS A 131 -34.40 -0.44 -1.70
CA LYS A 131 -35.83 -0.41 -1.42
C LYS A 131 -36.49 -0.01 -2.75
N ALA A 132 -37.26 -0.94 -3.32
CA ALA A 132 -38.05 -0.68 -4.52
C ALA A 132 -38.97 0.53 -4.31
#